data_AF-A0A3S0U875-F1
#
_entry.id   AF-A0A3S0U875-F1
#
_cell.length_a   1.000
_cell.length_b   1.000
_cell.length_c   1.000
_cell.angle_alpha   90.00
_cell.angle_beta   90.00
_cell.angle_gamma   90.00
#
_symmetry.space_group_name_H-M   'P 1'
#
loop_
_entity.id
_entity.type
_entity.pdbx_description
1 polymer ?
#
loop_
_entity_poly.entity_id
_entity_poly.type
_entity_poly.pdbx_seq_one_letter_code
_entity_poly.pdbx_strand_id
1 'polypeptide(L)'
;MRLDSSIRRRLWRHHLLFLALFGLVIGLLAWLSQRYVVQADWSYSQRNTLSAASQTLLAGMDGPVRITAYARDTPTLREAIRRLVGRYQRYKPDLSLVFVNPDLLPDRVRELGLTVDGELYVDYRGHGEKVQHLSEQTITQTLQRLCRGQERVVRFVTGHGERKSDGIANHDLGNFGRGLEQIGIQARSVDLTKEPQLPAGTAALVIASPQLPLPAMEVQAVLTYVEQGGNLLWLREPQEPAGWQPLAAALGVTVLPGTVVDPDAPKLGTISNPTFIPIVDYGPHPITMPLRSPTLLPQAVALDLQPTAGWKAATLLESQSRAWTETGALDGAIQFDPNTTERTGPLTVGVALSRPRPAAPEQQRVVVIGDGDFLTNTYLGNGANLQLGINILNWLTLDDALITVPPRTAPDSQLNLSDRALAVLAGVFLIGLPGILLISGWLISFQRRRR
;
A
#
# COMPACT_ATOMS: atom_id res chain seq x y z
N MET A 1 -24.88 -27.79 -70.00
CA MET A 1 -25.36 -28.78 -69.02
C MET A 1 -26.65 -28.28 -68.38
N ARG A 2 -27.80 -28.94 -68.64
CA ARG A 2 -29.06 -28.60 -67.96
C ARG A 2 -29.04 -29.29 -66.60
N LEU A 3 -29.03 -28.50 -65.52
CA LEU A 3 -29.10 -29.03 -64.15
C LEU A 3 -30.44 -29.76 -63.98
N ASP A 4 -30.38 -31.04 -63.64
CA ASP A 4 -31.55 -31.86 -63.36
C ASP A 4 -32.35 -31.28 -62.18
N SER A 5 -33.68 -31.33 -62.26
CA SER A 5 -34.59 -30.71 -61.29
C SER A 5 -34.47 -31.31 -59.88
N SER A 6 -33.96 -32.55 -59.81
CA SER A 6 -33.62 -33.28 -58.59
C SER A 6 -32.42 -32.66 -57.87
N ILE A 7 -31.35 -32.33 -58.61
CA ILE A 7 -30.13 -31.70 -58.12
C ILE A 7 -30.41 -30.28 -57.63
N ARG A 8 -31.23 -29.51 -58.37
CA ARG A 8 -31.62 -28.15 -57.99
C ARG A 8 -32.41 -28.13 -56.68
N ARG A 9 -33.32 -29.08 -56.46
CA ARG A 9 -34.06 -29.24 -55.19
C ARG A 9 -33.17 -29.67 -54.02
N ARG A 10 -32.16 -30.50 -54.27
CA ARG A 10 -31.20 -30.94 -53.23
C ARG A 10 -30.28 -29.79 -52.79
N LEU A 11 -29.76 -29.03 -53.75
CA LEU A 11 -28.98 -27.82 -53.47
C LEU A 11 -29.81 -26.79 -52.70
N TRP A 12 -31.07 -26.57 -53.08
CA TRP A 12 -31.95 -25.64 -52.37
C TRP A 12 -32.20 -26.07 -50.91
N ARG A 13 -32.40 -27.37 -50.66
CA ARG A 13 -32.52 -27.92 -49.29
C ARG A 13 -31.23 -27.75 -48.49
N HIS A 14 -30.07 -28.00 -49.08
CA HIS A 14 -28.79 -27.76 -48.40
C HIS A 14 -28.55 -26.28 -48.09
N HIS A 15 -28.90 -25.37 -49.01
CA HIS A 15 -28.82 -23.93 -48.76
C HIS A 15 -29.78 -23.48 -47.66
N LEU A 16 -31.01 -24.00 -47.63
CA LEU A 16 -31.96 -23.72 -46.56
C LEU A 16 -31.49 -24.25 -45.21
N LEU A 17 -30.97 -25.49 -45.18
CA LEU A 17 -30.42 -26.08 -43.96
C LEU A 17 -29.21 -25.27 -43.46
N PHE A 18 -28.33 -24.86 -44.37
CA PHE A 18 -27.18 -24.01 -44.06
C PHE A 18 -27.62 -22.65 -43.51
N LEU A 19 -28.57 -21.97 -44.16
CA LEU A 19 -29.09 -20.68 -43.69
C LEU A 19 -29.77 -20.80 -42.33
N ALA A 20 -30.52 -21.89 -42.10
CA ALA A 20 -31.16 -22.17 -40.81
C ALA A 20 -30.13 -22.41 -39.69
N LEU A 21 -29.10 -23.24 -39.94
CA LEU A 21 -28.00 -23.47 -39.00
C LEU A 21 -27.19 -22.20 -38.75
N PHE A 22 -26.93 -21.42 -39.79
CA PHE A 22 -26.19 -20.16 -39.67
C PHE A 22 -26.96 -19.13 -38.84
N GLY A 23 -28.28 -18.99 -39.09
CA GLY A 23 -29.16 -18.16 -38.27
C GLY A 23 -29.22 -18.62 -36.81
N LEU A 24 -29.28 -19.94 -36.57
CA LEU A 24 -29.23 -20.51 -35.22
C LEU A 24 -27.92 -20.16 -34.52
N VAL A 25 -26.77 -20.29 -35.20
CA VAL A 25 -25.45 -19.95 -34.65
C VAL A 25 -25.37 -18.46 -34.33
N ILE A 26 -25.83 -17.57 -35.22
CA ILE A 26 -25.86 -16.12 -34.94
C ILE A 26 -26.76 -15.83 -33.74
N GLY A 27 -27.93 -16.45 -33.65
CA GLY A 27 -28.83 -16.29 -32.50
C GLY A 27 -28.21 -16.77 -31.19
N LEU A 28 -27.55 -17.92 -31.20
CA LEU A 28 -26.79 -18.44 -30.07
C LEU A 28 -25.64 -17.52 -29.67
N LEU A 29 -24.87 -17.01 -30.64
CA LEU A 29 -23.78 -16.07 -30.38
C LEU A 29 -24.29 -14.75 -29.79
N ALA A 30 -25.40 -14.20 -30.31
CA ALA A 30 -26.02 -13.00 -29.77
C ALA A 30 -26.51 -13.22 -28.32
N TRP A 31 -27.14 -14.37 -28.06
CA TRP A 31 -27.59 -14.75 -26.73
C TRP A 31 -26.41 -14.96 -25.76
N LEU A 32 -25.36 -15.66 -26.20
CA LEU A 32 -24.15 -15.89 -25.42
C LEU A 32 -23.43 -14.58 -25.11
N SER A 33 -23.40 -13.64 -26.07
CA SER A 33 -22.81 -12.31 -25.91
C SER A 33 -23.55 -11.44 -24.91
N GLN A 34 -24.86 -11.62 -24.74
CA GLN A 34 -25.63 -10.89 -23.71
C GLN A 34 -25.44 -11.50 -22.32
N ARG A 35 -25.21 -12.82 -22.24
CA ARG A 35 -25.09 -13.54 -20.97
C ARG A 35 -23.67 -13.55 -20.41
N TYR A 36 -22.66 -13.58 -21.28
CA TYR A 36 -21.24 -13.65 -20.93
C TYR A 36 -20.50 -12.46 -21.51
N VAL A 37 -20.30 -11.42 -20.69
CA VAL A 37 -19.49 -10.26 -21.06
C VAL A 37 -18.03 -10.59 -20.75
N VAL A 38 -17.29 -11.06 -21.76
CA VAL A 38 -15.84 -11.24 -21.66
C VAL A 38 -15.17 -9.94 -22.10
N GLN A 39 -14.52 -9.25 -21.17
CA GLN A 39 -13.71 -8.07 -21.46
C GLN A 39 -12.25 -8.39 -21.19
N ALA A 40 -11.43 -8.30 -22.23
CA ALA A 40 -9.99 -8.39 -22.11
C ALA A 40 -9.41 -6.98 -22.07
N ASP A 41 -8.63 -6.67 -21.04
CA ASP A 41 -7.94 -5.39 -20.91
C ASP A 41 -6.54 -5.48 -21.51
N TRP A 42 -6.38 -4.90 -22.70
CA TRP A 42 -5.11 -4.87 -23.43
C TRP A 42 -4.23 -3.68 -23.06
N SER A 43 -4.65 -2.84 -22.09
CA SER A 43 -3.82 -1.73 -21.66
C SER A 43 -2.58 -2.25 -20.93
N TYR A 44 -1.43 -1.60 -21.17
CA TYR A 44 -0.11 -2.00 -20.65
C TYR A 44 -0.09 -2.25 -19.13
N SER A 45 -0.95 -1.56 -18.38
CA SER A 45 -1.06 -1.69 -16.92
C SER A 45 -2.44 -2.17 -16.44
N GLN A 46 -3.25 -2.80 -17.29
CA GLN A 46 -4.62 -3.24 -16.95
C GLN A 46 -5.51 -2.13 -16.31
N ARG A 47 -5.47 -0.91 -16.86
CA ARG A 47 -6.16 0.29 -16.33
C ARG A 47 -7.68 0.18 -16.27
N ASN A 48 -8.28 -0.71 -17.05
CA ASN A 48 -9.72 -0.98 -17.04
C ASN A 48 -10.11 -2.13 -16.11
N THR A 49 -9.11 -2.72 -15.43
CA THR A 49 -9.26 -3.74 -14.40
C THR A 49 -8.91 -3.14 -13.05
N LEU A 50 -9.53 -3.63 -11.98
CA LEU A 50 -9.14 -3.22 -10.63
C LEU A 50 -7.78 -3.83 -10.26
N SER A 51 -7.01 -3.13 -9.44
CA SER A 51 -5.80 -3.68 -8.84
C SER A 51 -6.10 -4.94 -8.02
N ALA A 52 -5.13 -5.86 -7.93
CA ALA A 52 -5.27 -7.07 -7.13
C ALA A 52 -5.63 -6.78 -5.65
N ALA A 53 -5.13 -5.67 -5.11
CA ALA A 53 -5.47 -5.20 -3.78
C ALA A 53 -6.96 -4.82 -3.66
N SER A 54 -7.48 -4.01 -4.59
CA SER A 54 -8.90 -3.66 -4.63
C SER A 54 -9.80 -4.90 -4.81
N GLN A 55 -9.39 -5.85 -5.65
CA GLN A 55 -10.13 -7.11 -5.82
C GLN A 55 -10.18 -7.92 -4.51
N THR A 56 -9.04 -8.02 -3.81
CA THR A 56 -8.97 -8.80 -2.56
C THR A 56 -9.74 -8.12 -1.44
N LEU A 57 -9.67 -6.79 -1.33
CA LEU A 57 -10.50 -6.01 -0.41
C LEU A 57 -11.99 -6.32 -0.64
N LEU A 58 -12.47 -6.20 -1.88
CA LEU A 58 -13.87 -6.45 -2.22
C LEU A 58 -14.32 -7.87 -1.90
N ALA A 59 -13.45 -8.87 -2.12
CA ALA A 59 -13.72 -10.26 -1.78
C ALA A 59 -13.87 -10.48 -0.26
N GLY A 60 -13.21 -9.67 0.57
CA GLY A 60 -13.33 -9.68 2.02
C GLY A 60 -14.46 -8.83 2.60
N MET A 61 -15.29 -8.18 1.77
CA MET A 61 -16.40 -7.34 2.24
C MET A 61 -17.73 -8.12 2.30
N ASP A 62 -18.20 -8.45 3.51
CA ASP A 62 -19.53 -9.05 3.65
C ASP A 62 -20.65 -8.00 3.71
N GLY A 63 -21.53 -8.04 2.72
CA GLY A 63 -22.72 -7.20 2.64
C GLY A 63 -22.64 -6.09 1.58
N PRO A 64 -23.79 -5.47 1.29
CA PRO A 64 -23.92 -4.56 0.17
C PRO A 64 -23.18 -3.24 0.40
N VAL A 65 -22.63 -2.70 -0.68
CA VAL A 65 -22.02 -1.35 -0.71
C VAL A 65 -22.93 -0.45 -1.52
N ARG A 66 -23.25 0.74 -1.01
CA ARG A 66 -24.07 1.71 -1.72
C ARG A 66 -23.26 2.96 -2.03
N ILE A 67 -23.06 3.23 -3.31
CA ILE A 67 -22.41 4.44 -3.80
C ILE A 67 -23.48 5.37 -4.35
N THR A 68 -23.59 6.57 -3.77
CA THR A 68 -24.47 7.64 -4.27
C THR A 68 -23.60 8.71 -4.92
N ALA A 69 -23.74 8.90 -6.22
CA ALA A 69 -23.04 9.92 -6.98
C ALA A 69 -23.89 11.19 -7.03
N TYR A 70 -23.45 12.25 -6.35
CA TYR A 70 -24.07 13.56 -6.39
C TYR A 70 -23.51 14.32 -7.58
N ALA A 71 -24.15 14.12 -8.74
CA ALA A 71 -23.74 14.70 -10.00
C ALA A 71 -24.94 15.27 -10.74
N ARG A 72 -24.80 16.51 -11.22
CA ARG A 72 -25.77 17.13 -12.13
C ARG A 72 -25.99 16.26 -13.37
N ASP A 73 -27.03 16.56 -14.14
CA ASP A 73 -27.41 15.83 -15.36
C ASP A 73 -26.42 16.06 -16.53
N THR A 74 -25.12 16.05 -16.25
CA THR A 74 -24.02 16.15 -17.22
C THR A 74 -23.62 14.74 -17.69
N PRO A 75 -23.84 14.39 -18.98
CA PRO A 75 -23.62 13.02 -19.46
C PRO A 75 -22.17 12.55 -19.32
N THR A 76 -21.20 13.43 -19.56
CA THR A 76 -19.76 13.09 -19.54
C THR A 76 -19.29 12.67 -18.15
N LEU A 77 -19.67 13.43 -17.11
CA LEU A 77 -19.31 13.15 -15.72
C LEU A 77 -19.96 11.87 -15.22
N ARG A 78 -21.27 11.70 -15.48
CA ARG A 78 -21.99 10.49 -15.08
C ARG A 78 -21.43 9.24 -15.75
N GLU A 79 -21.04 9.33 -17.01
CA GLU A 79 -20.43 8.20 -17.71
C GLU A 79 -19.02 7.87 -17.17
N ALA A 80 -18.23 8.89 -16.81
CA ALA A 80 -16.93 8.68 -16.17
C ALA A 80 -17.08 7.96 -14.81
N ILE A 81 -18.04 8.37 -13.98
CA ILE A 81 -18.36 7.73 -12.70
C ILE A 81 -18.87 6.31 -12.92
N ARG A 82 -19.80 6.11 -13.87
CA ARG A 82 -20.35 4.79 -14.20
C ARG A 82 -19.25 3.83 -14.64
N ARG A 83 -18.31 4.28 -15.47
CA ARG A 83 -17.16 3.49 -15.88
C ARG A 83 -16.25 3.14 -14.71
N LEU A 84 -15.97 4.09 -13.81
CA LEU A 84 -15.12 3.88 -12.64
C LEU A 84 -15.74 2.87 -11.68
N VAL A 85 -16.98 3.13 -11.22
CA VAL A 85 -17.70 2.29 -10.25
C VAL A 85 -18.09 0.95 -10.87
N GLY A 86 -18.38 0.92 -12.17
CA GLY A 86 -18.67 -0.31 -12.90
C GLY A 86 -17.51 -1.31 -12.86
N ARG A 87 -16.25 -0.87 -12.68
CA ARG A 87 -15.12 -1.79 -12.42
C ARG A 87 -15.26 -2.52 -11.09
N TYR A 88 -15.78 -1.86 -10.05
CA TYR A 88 -16.04 -2.47 -8.74
C TYR A 88 -17.24 -3.41 -8.75
N GLN A 89 -18.32 -3.04 -9.43
CA GLN A 89 -19.54 -3.87 -9.55
C GLN A 89 -19.28 -5.25 -10.17
N ARG A 90 -18.23 -5.38 -11.00
CA ARG A 90 -17.81 -6.66 -11.59
C ARG A 90 -17.28 -7.66 -10.56
N TYR A 91 -16.61 -7.17 -9.51
CA TYR A 91 -16.02 -7.99 -8.46
C TYR A 91 -16.92 -8.09 -7.23
N LYS A 92 -17.81 -7.11 -7.04
CA LYS A 92 -18.77 -7.05 -5.94
C LYS A 92 -20.18 -6.78 -6.49
N PRO A 93 -20.96 -7.83 -6.83
CA PRO A 93 -22.26 -7.67 -7.49
C PRO A 93 -23.34 -7.03 -6.61
N ASP A 94 -23.16 -7.05 -5.29
CA ASP A 94 -24.00 -6.35 -4.31
C ASP A 94 -23.59 -4.88 -4.10
N LEU A 95 -22.67 -4.35 -4.93
CA LEU A 95 -22.35 -2.93 -4.99
C LEU A 95 -23.32 -2.19 -5.92
N SER A 96 -24.01 -1.19 -5.36
CA SER A 96 -24.99 -0.37 -6.08
C SER A 96 -24.47 1.05 -6.34
N LEU A 97 -24.84 1.62 -7.50
CA LEU A 97 -24.57 3.01 -7.88
C LEU A 97 -25.88 3.73 -8.15
N VAL A 98 -26.14 4.82 -7.44
CA VAL A 98 -27.31 5.69 -7.65
C VAL A 98 -26.84 7.10 -7.99
N PHE A 99 -27.41 7.70 -9.03
CA PHE A 99 -27.16 9.11 -9.36
C PHE A 99 -28.23 9.98 -8.73
N VAL A 100 -27.81 11.06 -8.08
CA VAL A 100 -28.67 12.07 -7.50
C VAL A 100 -28.22 13.42 -8.02
N ASN A 101 -29.15 14.21 -8.56
CA ASN A 101 -28.85 15.59 -8.92
C ASN A 101 -28.82 16.43 -7.62
N PRO A 102 -27.67 17.03 -7.24
CA PRO A 102 -27.54 17.79 -6.00
C PRO A 102 -28.45 19.03 -5.97
N ASP A 103 -28.80 19.59 -7.12
CA ASP A 103 -29.65 20.78 -7.24
C ASP A 103 -31.11 20.51 -6.80
N LEU A 104 -31.54 19.25 -6.82
CA LEU A 104 -32.89 18.84 -6.45
C LEU A 104 -33.05 18.53 -4.95
N LEU A 105 -31.94 18.35 -4.22
CA LEU A 105 -31.95 17.94 -2.80
C LEU A 105 -30.94 18.78 -1.97
N PRO A 106 -31.09 20.10 -1.89
CA PRO A 106 -30.11 21.00 -1.26
C PRO A 106 -29.89 20.71 0.23
N ASP A 107 -30.93 20.27 0.96
CA ASP A 107 -30.80 19.98 2.39
C ASP A 107 -29.88 18.78 2.65
N ARG A 108 -29.96 17.75 1.79
CA ARG A 108 -29.11 16.56 1.88
C ARG A 108 -27.66 16.83 1.49
N VAL A 109 -27.45 17.74 0.53
CA VAL A 109 -26.11 18.23 0.15
C VAL A 109 -25.45 18.96 1.32
N ARG A 110 -26.21 19.80 2.04
CA ARG A 110 -25.72 20.52 3.23
C ARG A 110 -25.42 19.57 4.39
N GLU A 111 -26.31 18.62 4.67
CA GLU A 111 -26.14 17.62 5.73
C GLU A 111 -24.85 16.79 5.53
N LEU A 112 -24.60 16.36 4.29
CA LEU A 112 -23.41 15.58 3.93
C LEU A 112 -22.16 16.46 3.70
N GLY A 113 -22.29 17.79 3.76
CA GLY A 113 -21.20 18.74 3.53
C GLY A 113 -20.56 18.58 2.15
N LEU A 114 -21.37 18.33 1.13
CA LEU A 114 -20.93 18.16 -0.25
C LEU A 114 -20.71 19.53 -0.89
N THR A 115 -19.55 19.73 -1.52
CA THR A 115 -19.13 21.03 -2.05
C THR A 115 -18.78 21.00 -3.52
N VAL A 116 -18.59 19.80 -4.10
CA VAL A 116 -18.13 19.63 -5.49
C VAL A 116 -19.14 18.80 -6.27
N ASP A 117 -19.34 19.15 -7.54
CA ASP A 117 -20.17 18.37 -8.46
C ASP A 117 -19.44 17.09 -8.87
N GLY A 118 -20.09 15.94 -8.72
CA GLY A 118 -19.48 14.63 -8.96
C GLY A 118 -18.91 13.94 -7.73
N GLU A 119 -19.11 14.49 -6.53
CA GLU A 119 -18.74 13.81 -5.28
C GLU A 119 -19.54 12.51 -5.09
N LEU A 120 -18.87 11.48 -4.58
CA LEU A 120 -19.53 10.23 -4.21
C LEU A 120 -19.72 10.18 -2.69
N TYR A 121 -20.83 9.64 -2.25
CA TYR A 121 -21.04 9.20 -0.89
C TYR A 121 -21.08 7.67 -0.89
N VAL A 122 -20.09 7.04 -0.24
CA VAL A 122 -19.96 5.59 -0.15
C VAL A 122 -20.46 5.15 1.21
N ASP A 123 -21.45 4.27 1.23
CA ASP A 123 -22.06 3.71 2.43
C ASP A 123 -21.82 2.20 2.50
N TYR A 124 -21.39 1.73 3.67
CA TYR A 124 -21.21 0.32 3.97
C TYR A 124 -21.46 0.06 5.47
N ARG A 125 -22.35 -0.90 5.76
CA ARG A 125 -22.74 -1.29 7.14
C ARG A 125 -23.11 -0.09 8.04
N GLY A 126 -23.83 0.89 7.50
CA GLY A 126 -24.31 2.06 8.25
C GLY A 126 -23.26 3.15 8.50
N HIS A 127 -22.05 2.98 7.99
CA HIS A 127 -21.01 4.00 7.99
C HIS A 127 -20.87 4.55 6.57
N GLY A 128 -20.85 5.87 6.44
CA GLY A 128 -20.76 6.52 5.14
C GLY A 128 -19.68 7.60 5.11
N GLU A 129 -18.95 7.67 4.01
CA GLU A 129 -17.86 8.62 3.82
C GLU A 129 -17.92 9.23 2.42
N LYS A 130 -17.55 10.51 2.31
CA LYS A 130 -17.52 11.24 1.04
C LYS A 130 -16.18 11.05 0.31
N VAL A 131 -16.26 10.96 -1.01
CA VAL A 131 -15.12 10.84 -1.92
C VAL A 131 -15.18 12.01 -2.90
N GLN A 132 -14.22 12.92 -2.76
CA GLN A 132 -14.13 14.10 -3.61
C GLN A 132 -13.34 13.83 -4.90
N HIS A 133 -12.23 13.12 -4.77
CA HIS A 133 -11.36 12.79 -5.89
C HIS A 133 -11.74 11.43 -6.47
N LEU A 134 -12.25 11.44 -7.69
CA LEU A 134 -12.69 10.24 -8.40
C LEU A 134 -11.49 9.44 -8.93
N SER A 135 -10.95 8.57 -8.09
CA SER A 135 -9.89 7.63 -8.47
C SER A 135 -10.10 6.25 -7.83
N GLU A 136 -9.49 5.22 -8.41
CA GLU A 136 -9.48 3.89 -7.80
C GLU A 136 -8.82 3.87 -6.43
N GLN A 137 -7.74 4.62 -6.28
CA GLN A 137 -7.02 4.72 -5.01
C GLN A 137 -7.93 5.30 -3.92
N THR A 138 -8.57 6.43 -4.20
CA THR A 138 -9.43 7.11 -3.22
C THR A 138 -10.64 6.27 -2.86
N ILE A 139 -11.34 5.68 -3.84
CA ILE A 139 -12.51 4.81 -3.57
C ILE A 139 -12.09 3.56 -2.80
N THR A 140 -10.98 2.92 -3.18
CA THR A 140 -10.49 1.70 -2.48
C THR A 140 -10.09 2.03 -1.04
N GLN A 141 -9.41 3.16 -0.80
CA GLN A 141 -9.06 3.60 0.55
C GLN A 141 -10.31 3.89 1.39
N THR A 142 -11.31 4.58 0.82
CA THR A 142 -12.58 4.81 1.50
C THR A 142 -13.29 3.51 1.85
N LEU A 143 -13.39 2.57 0.91
CA LEU A 143 -13.96 1.24 1.19
C LEU A 143 -13.16 0.52 2.27
N GLN A 144 -11.84 0.59 2.25
CA GLN A 144 -10.99 -0.01 3.27
C GLN A 144 -11.25 0.59 4.66
N ARG A 145 -11.45 1.92 4.76
CA ARG A 145 -11.82 2.57 6.02
C ARG A 145 -13.20 2.12 6.51
N LEU A 146 -14.19 2.11 5.61
CA LEU A 146 -15.55 1.68 5.94
C LEU A 146 -15.63 0.20 6.32
N CYS A 147 -14.83 -0.67 5.69
CA CYS A 147 -14.71 -2.09 6.05
C CYS A 147 -14.28 -2.31 7.50
N ARG A 148 -13.36 -1.47 7.98
CA ARG A 148 -12.79 -1.60 9.32
C ARG A 148 -13.79 -1.25 10.42
N GLY A 149 -14.92 -0.61 10.09
CA GLY A 149 -16.05 -0.36 10.99
C GLY A 149 -15.81 0.66 12.12
N GLN A 150 -14.56 0.90 12.53
CA GLN A 150 -14.17 1.91 13.53
C GLN A 150 -12.80 2.52 13.18
N GLU A 151 -12.64 3.82 13.43
CA GLU A 151 -11.34 4.49 13.41
C GLU A 151 -10.39 3.79 14.40
N ARG A 152 -9.30 3.20 13.90
CA ARG A 152 -8.32 2.52 14.75
C ARG A 152 -7.42 3.56 15.38
N VAL A 153 -7.48 3.69 16.71
CA VAL A 153 -6.63 4.64 17.44
C VAL A 153 -5.31 3.96 17.79
N VAL A 154 -4.23 4.50 17.24
CA VAL A 154 -2.86 4.14 17.59
C VAL A 154 -2.29 5.22 18.49
N ARG A 155 -1.76 4.81 19.64
CA ARG A 155 -1.27 5.74 20.66
C ARG A 155 0.25 5.83 20.65
N PHE A 156 0.78 7.03 20.48
CA PHE A 156 2.20 7.33 20.53
C PHE A 156 2.55 7.85 21.92
N VAL A 157 3.47 7.18 22.60
CA VAL A 157 3.95 7.61 23.92
C VAL A 157 4.65 8.97 23.81
N THR A 158 4.41 9.84 24.79
CA THR A 158 5.05 11.16 24.92
C THR A 158 5.42 11.45 26.36
N GLY A 159 6.35 12.37 26.58
CA GLY A 159 6.79 12.85 27.89
C GLY A 159 8.30 12.77 28.12
N HIS A 160 9.01 11.95 27.33
CA HIS A 160 10.42 11.62 27.50
C HIS A 160 11.25 11.93 26.24
N GLY A 161 10.78 12.87 25.40
CA GLY A 161 11.49 13.29 24.19
C GLY A 161 11.29 12.35 22.98
N GLU A 162 10.28 11.48 23.03
CA GLU A 162 9.87 10.65 21.91
C GLU A 162 9.49 11.49 20.68
N ARG A 163 9.64 10.89 19.50
CA ARG A 163 9.22 11.52 18.25
C ARG A 163 7.71 11.69 18.21
N LYS A 164 7.24 12.91 17.89
CA LYS A 164 5.80 13.23 17.95
C LYS A 164 5.09 12.82 16.66
N SER A 165 3.94 12.16 16.78
CA SER A 165 3.13 11.74 15.63
C SER A 165 2.47 12.89 14.87
N ASP A 166 2.34 14.06 15.49
CA ASP A 166 1.79 15.29 14.94
C ASP A 166 2.84 16.40 14.77
N GLY A 167 4.09 16.11 15.11
CA GLY A 167 5.18 17.08 15.12
C GLY A 167 5.67 17.46 13.72
N ILE A 168 6.03 18.73 13.55
CA ILE A 168 6.49 19.29 12.28
C ILE A 168 8.02 19.30 12.14
N ALA A 169 8.76 19.04 13.23
CA ALA A 169 10.21 19.09 13.18
C ALA A 169 10.77 17.93 12.35
N ASN A 170 12.00 18.08 11.86
CA ASN A 170 12.65 17.09 11.01
C ASN A 170 12.74 15.69 11.66
N HIS A 171 12.96 15.63 12.97
CA HIS A 171 13.01 14.40 13.76
C HIS A 171 11.65 13.86 14.21
N ASP A 172 10.54 14.54 13.90
CA ASP A 172 9.20 14.12 14.29
C ASP A 172 8.58 13.21 13.23
N LEU A 173 7.46 12.56 13.57
CA LEU A 173 6.72 11.63 12.72
C LEU A 173 5.45 12.25 12.10
N GLY A 174 5.32 13.58 12.04
CA GLY A 174 4.09 14.25 11.58
C GLY A 174 3.61 13.85 10.19
N ASN A 175 4.52 13.70 9.21
CA ASN A 175 4.19 13.22 7.87
C ASN A 175 3.70 11.77 7.90
N PHE A 176 4.30 10.93 8.77
CA PHE A 176 3.90 9.55 8.94
C PHE A 176 2.52 9.46 9.60
N GLY A 177 2.25 10.25 10.64
CA GLY A 177 0.93 10.37 11.27
C GLY A 177 -0.16 10.74 10.26
N ARG A 178 0.08 11.74 9.40
CA ARG A 178 -0.85 12.06 8.29
C ARG A 178 -1.03 10.90 7.30
N GLY A 179 0.03 10.15 7.00
CA GLY A 179 -0.04 8.95 6.17
C GLY A 179 -0.92 7.86 6.79
N LEU A 180 -0.88 7.70 8.12
CA LEU A 180 -1.76 6.80 8.86
C LEU A 180 -3.22 7.26 8.81
N GLU A 181 -3.48 8.55 8.97
CA GLU A 181 -4.83 9.13 8.91
C GLU A 181 -5.48 8.88 7.54
N GLN A 182 -4.70 9.01 6.45
CA GLN A 182 -5.18 8.73 5.08
C GLN A 182 -5.66 7.28 4.88
N ILE A 183 -5.20 6.34 5.70
CA ILE A 183 -5.62 4.93 5.65
C ILE A 183 -6.58 4.55 6.81
N GLY A 184 -7.08 5.54 7.55
CA GLY A 184 -8.07 5.35 8.63
C GLY A 184 -7.49 4.92 9.97
N ILE A 185 -6.21 5.20 10.21
CA ILE A 185 -5.56 5.01 11.50
C ILE A 185 -5.33 6.37 12.15
N GLN A 186 -5.94 6.61 13.29
CA GLN A 186 -5.83 7.85 14.05
C GLN A 186 -4.59 7.80 14.95
N ALA A 187 -3.60 8.63 14.68
CA ALA A 187 -2.42 8.77 15.53
C ALA A 187 -2.72 9.76 16.67
N ARG A 188 -2.73 9.29 17.92
CA ARG A 188 -2.97 10.11 19.11
C ARG A 188 -1.79 10.00 20.06
N SER A 189 -1.43 11.09 20.72
CA SER A 189 -0.44 11.03 21.79
C SER A 189 -1.04 10.43 23.07
N VAL A 190 -0.19 9.83 23.90
CA VAL A 190 -0.54 9.38 25.25
C VAL A 190 0.63 9.63 26.20
N ASP A 191 0.31 10.24 27.34
CA ASP A 191 1.25 10.49 28.42
C ASP A 191 0.98 9.46 29.53
N LEU A 192 1.86 8.47 29.66
CA LEU A 192 1.66 7.34 30.58
C LEU A 192 1.75 7.76 32.05
N THR A 193 2.30 8.94 32.37
CA THR A 193 2.25 9.49 33.74
C THR A 193 0.84 9.90 34.15
N LYS A 194 0.03 10.37 33.18
CA LYS A 194 -1.34 10.86 33.38
C LYS A 194 -2.36 9.76 33.12
N GLU A 195 -2.10 8.92 32.14
CA GLU A 195 -2.96 7.83 31.69
C GLU A 195 -2.21 6.49 31.77
N PRO A 196 -1.89 5.98 32.97
CA PRO A 196 -1.17 4.72 33.14
C PRO A 196 -2.00 3.50 32.69
N GLN A 197 -3.32 3.65 32.64
CA GLN A 197 -4.23 2.69 32.03
C GLN A 197 -4.63 3.21 30.65
N LEU A 198 -4.16 2.54 29.60
CA LEU A 198 -4.47 2.91 28.23
C LEU A 198 -5.98 2.83 27.97
N PRO A 199 -6.59 3.84 27.33
CA PRO A 199 -8.03 3.83 27.04
C PRO A 199 -8.46 2.60 26.23
N ALA A 200 -9.68 2.12 26.53
CA ALA A 200 -10.33 1.07 25.76
C ALA A 200 -10.39 1.45 24.27
N GLY A 201 -10.14 0.49 23.38
CA GLY A 201 -10.10 0.73 21.93
C GLY A 201 -8.73 1.15 21.38
N THR A 202 -7.68 1.20 22.21
CA THR A 202 -6.29 1.38 21.73
C THR A 202 -5.86 0.17 20.89
N ALA A 203 -5.74 0.37 19.58
CA ALA A 203 -5.44 -0.70 18.61
C ALA A 203 -3.97 -1.13 18.64
N ALA A 204 -3.06 -0.18 18.85
CA ALA A 204 -1.64 -0.43 19.10
C ALA A 204 -1.02 0.75 19.88
N LEU A 205 0.03 0.44 20.63
CA LEU A 205 0.91 1.44 21.25
C LEU A 205 2.19 1.60 20.40
N VAL A 206 2.70 2.81 20.29
CA VAL A 206 3.95 3.14 19.59
C VAL A 206 4.90 3.83 20.56
N ILE A 207 6.10 3.27 20.71
CA ILE A 207 7.20 3.83 21.49
C ILE A 207 8.26 4.26 20.48
N ALA A 208 8.38 5.55 20.25
CA ALA A 208 9.20 6.13 19.19
C ALA A 208 10.49 6.76 19.74
N SER A 209 11.40 5.89 20.19
CA SER A 209 12.75 6.22 20.67
C SER A 209 12.82 7.35 21.71
N PRO A 210 12.44 7.06 22.96
CA PRO A 210 12.53 8.05 24.05
C PRO A 210 13.98 8.48 24.28
N GLN A 211 14.15 9.76 24.59
CA GLN A 211 15.44 10.43 24.80
C GLN A 211 15.78 10.59 26.29
N LEU A 212 14.79 10.40 27.17
CA LEU A 212 14.96 10.40 28.62
C LEU A 212 14.61 9.02 29.23
N PRO A 213 15.23 8.62 30.35
CA PRO A 213 14.87 7.40 31.05
C PRO A 213 13.39 7.43 31.45
N LEU A 214 12.66 6.35 31.18
CA LEU A 214 11.28 6.24 31.65
C LEU A 214 11.22 5.79 33.11
N PRO A 215 10.33 6.37 33.92
CA PRO A 215 10.01 5.88 35.26
C PRO A 215 9.55 4.43 35.25
N ALA A 216 9.92 3.67 36.29
CA ALA A 216 9.55 2.26 36.43
C ALA A 216 8.03 2.00 36.37
N MET A 217 7.22 2.96 36.83
CA MET A 217 5.77 2.90 36.77
C MET A 217 5.24 2.88 35.33
N GLU A 218 5.85 3.64 34.42
CA GLU A 218 5.44 3.68 33.02
C GLU A 218 5.88 2.43 32.27
N VAL A 219 7.09 1.94 32.55
CA VAL A 219 7.55 0.65 32.03
C VAL A 219 6.59 -0.46 32.45
N GLN A 220 6.11 -0.44 33.71
CA GLN A 220 5.12 -1.39 34.19
C GLN A 220 3.76 -1.24 33.50
N ALA A 221 3.33 -0.02 33.18
CA ALA A 221 2.10 0.20 32.40
C ALA A 221 2.20 -0.42 31.00
N VAL A 222 3.33 -0.24 30.31
CA VAL A 222 3.59 -0.86 29.00
C VAL A 222 3.64 -2.38 29.11
N LEU A 223 4.33 -2.93 30.12
CA LEU A 223 4.37 -4.37 30.36
C LEU A 223 2.97 -4.94 30.55
N THR A 224 2.16 -4.30 31.40
CA THR A 224 0.78 -4.72 31.68
C THR A 224 -0.06 -4.71 30.41
N TYR A 225 0.08 -3.68 29.56
CA TYR A 225 -0.60 -3.61 28.26
C TYR A 225 -0.21 -4.78 27.33
N VAL A 226 1.09 -5.10 27.25
CA VAL A 226 1.59 -6.23 26.46
C VAL A 226 1.15 -7.57 27.05
N GLU A 227 1.13 -7.73 28.37
CA GLU A 227 0.63 -8.94 29.03
C GLU A 227 -0.86 -9.18 28.78
N GLN A 228 -1.65 -8.10 28.71
CA GLN A 228 -3.09 -8.15 28.40
C GLN A 228 -3.40 -8.39 26.92
N GLY A 229 -2.39 -8.54 26.06
CA GLY A 229 -2.59 -8.84 24.65
C GLY A 229 -2.53 -7.63 23.71
N GLY A 230 -2.08 -6.48 24.20
CA GLY A 230 -1.93 -5.25 23.42
C GLY A 230 -0.86 -5.36 22.33
N ASN A 231 -1.06 -4.65 21.22
CA ASN A 231 -0.13 -4.65 20.10
C ASN A 231 0.87 -3.50 20.22
N LEU A 232 2.14 -3.72 19.87
CA LEU A 232 3.21 -2.75 20.10
C LEU A 232 4.07 -2.54 18.85
N LEU A 233 4.34 -1.28 18.51
CA LEU A 233 5.49 -0.90 17.70
C LEU A 233 6.53 -0.25 18.61
N TRP A 234 7.73 -0.82 18.65
CA TRP A 234 8.84 -0.29 19.43
C TRP A 234 10.01 0.07 18.50
N LEU A 235 10.29 1.36 18.40
CA LEU A 235 11.42 1.87 17.65
C LEU A 235 12.58 2.13 18.62
N ARG A 236 13.76 1.59 18.29
CA ARG A 236 14.98 1.63 19.11
C ARG A 236 16.07 2.48 18.47
N GLU A 237 17.01 2.94 19.30
CA GLU A 237 18.25 3.60 18.86
C GLU A 237 19.50 3.19 19.68
N PRO A 238 20.73 3.42 19.15
CA PRO A 238 21.98 2.98 19.78
C PRO A 238 22.31 3.62 21.13
N GLN A 239 21.75 4.79 21.43
CA GLN A 239 22.07 5.58 22.62
C GLN A 239 20.83 5.83 23.50
N GLU A 240 19.85 4.93 23.43
CA GLU A 240 18.65 5.10 24.26
C GLU A 240 18.95 4.98 25.76
N PRO A 241 18.25 5.78 26.58
CA PRO A 241 18.33 5.68 28.03
C PRO A 241 17.94 4.29 28.55
N ALA A 242 18.56 3.89 29.66
CA ALA A 242 18.19 2.67 30.39
C ALA A 242 16.75 2.74 30.93
N GLY A 243 16.11 1.58 31.10
CA GLY A 243 14.75 1.47 31.66
C GLY A 243 13.90 0.41 30.97
N TRP A 244 14.20 0.09 29.71
CA TRP A 244 13.40 -0.85 28.91
C TRP A 244 13.83 -2.32 29.00
N GLN A 245 14.82 -2.64 29.83
CA GLN A 245 15.29 -4.01 30.03
C GLN A 245 14.16 -4.99 30.42
N PRO A 246 13.18 -4.62 31.26
CA PRO A 246 12.06 -5.50 31.56
C PRO A 246 11.20 -5.83 30.33
N LEU A 247 10.92 -4.84 29.47
CA LEU A 247 10.15 -5.04 28.23
C LEU A 247 10.93 -5.87 27.21
N ALA A 248 12.22 -5.56 27.05
CA ALA A 248 13.15 -6.34 26.23
C ALA A 248 13.17 -7.82 26.66
N ALA A 249 13.30 -8.08 27.96
CA ALA A 249 13.27 -9.44 28.51
C ALA A 249 11.92 -10.14 28.30
N ALA A 250 10.80 -9.44 28.49
CA ALA A 250 9.46 -10.00 28.26
C ALA A 250 9.23 -10.42 26.80
N LEU A 251 9.83 -9.69 25.85
CA LEU A 251 9.75 -9.96 24.41
C LEU A 251 10.84 -10.94 23.92
N GLY A 252 11.90 -11.16 24.70
CA GLY A 252 13.05 -11.93 24.26
C GLY A 252 13.88 -11.21 23.19
N VAL A 253 13.96 -9.88 23.26
CA VAL A 253 14.72 -9.04 22.31
C VAL A 253 15.83 -8.33 23.07
N THR A 254 17.07 -8.50 22.63
CA THR A 254 18.23 -7.80 23.18
C THR A 254 18.76 -6.82 22.14
N VAL A 255 19.03 -5.57 22.54
CA VAL A 255 19.71 -4.61 21.66
C VAL A 255 21.21 -4.83 21.80
N LEU A 256 21.89 -5.04 20.68
CA LEU A 256 23.33 -5.18 20.67
C LEU A 256 24.01 -3.81 20.84
N PRO A 257 25.16 -3.72 21.53
CA PRO A 257 25.90 -2.48 21.66
C PRO A 257 26.37 -1.96 20.29
N GLY A 258 26.36 -0.64 20.14
CA GLY A 258 26.89 0.04 18.96
C GLY A 258 25.88 0.30 17.84
N THR A 259 26.35 0.96 16.81
CA THR A 259 25.58 1.35 15.62
C THR A 259 25.94 0.45 14.45
N VAL A 260 24.97 0.00 13.67
CA VAL A 260 25.24 -0.78 12.46
C VAL A 260 25.93 0.08 11.42
N VAL A 261 27.04 -0.42 10.89
CA VAL A 261 27.85 0.20 9.84
C VAL A 261 27.93 -0.73 8.64
N ASP A 262 27.66 -0.21 7.44
CA ASP A 262 27.88 -0.88 6.17
C ASP A 262 29.02 -0.16 5.41
N PRO A 263 30.18 -0.82 5.22
CA PRO A 263 31.33 -0.23 4.53
C PRO A 263 31.10 -0.07 3.02
N ASP A 264 30.11 -0.76 2.46
CA ASP A 264 29.80 -0.75 1.05
C ASP A 264 28.70 0.28 0.70
N ALA A 265 27.92 0.75 1.69
CA ALA A 265 26.89 1.76 1.48
C ALA A 265 27.41 3.04 0.79
N PRO A 266 28.56 3.63 1.18
CA PRO A 266 29.11 4.80 0.49
C PRO A 266 29.44 4.57 -1.00
N LYS A 267 29.69 3.32 -1.41
CA LYS A 267 30.03 2.96 -2.79
C LYS A 267 28.81 3.02 -3.72
N LEU A 268 27.59 3.08 -3.17
CA LEU A 268 26.35 3.21 -3.93
C LEU A 268 26.13 4.63 -4.48
N GLY A 269 26.93 5.61 -4.05
CA GLY A 269 26.94 6.99 -4.57
C GLY A 269 25.77 7.88 -4.13
N THR A 270 24.66 7.30 -3.67
CA THR A 270 23.51 8.01 -3.09
C THR A 270 23.57 8.15 -1.57
N ILE A 271 24.37 7.30 -0.92
CA ILE A 271 24.60 7.29 0.53
C ILE A 271 26.04 7.72 0.75
N SER A 272 26.29 8.67 1.64
CA SER A 272 27.65 9.13 1.98
C SER A 272 28.10 8.64 3.35
N ASN A 273 27.17 8.38 4.26
CA ASN A 273 27.44 7.96 5.62
C ASN A 273 27.30 6.43 5.74
N PRO A 274 28.34 5.70 6.16
CA PRO A 274 28.29 4.24 6.27
C PRO A 274 27.37 3.72 7.39
N THR A 275 26.87 4.60 8.27
CA THR A 275 25.85 4.25 9.27
C THR A 275 24.42 4.27 8.71
N PHE A 276 24.24 4.64 7.44
CA PHE A 276 22.93 4.67 6.79
C PHE A 276 22.77 3.38 6.00
N ILE A 277 21.97 2.46 6.54
CA ILE A 277 21.92 1.08 6.09
C ILE A 277 20.75 0.90 5.11
N PRO A 278 21.01 0.63 3.82
CA PRO A 278 19.95 0.34 2.87
C PRO A 278 19.50 -1.12 3.02
N ILE A 279 18.35 -1.38 3.60
CA ILE A 279 17.80 -2.73 3.68
C ILE A 279 17.22 -3.12 2.33
N VAL A 280 17.83 -4.14 1.73
CA VAL A 280 17.43 -4.74 0.44
C VAL A 280 16.97 -6.18 0.61
N ASP A 281 17.47 -6.85 1.65
CA ASP A 281 17.11 -8.22 2.00
C ASP A 281 16.04 -8.20 3.08
N TYR A 282 14.82 -8.52 2.68
CA TYR A 282 13.68 -8.59 3.57
C TYR A 282 13.35 -10.04 3.90
N GLY A 283 13.09 -10.31 5.19
CA GLY A 283 12.57 -11.61 5.61
C GLY A 283 11.16 -11.86 5.06
N PRO A 284 10.74 -13.13 4.88
CA PRO A 284 9.44 -13.47 4.31
C PRO A 284 8.30 -13.20 5.30
N HIS A 285 7.67 -12.03 5.21
CA HIS A 285 6.58 -11.64 6.11
C HIS A 285 5.53 -10.76 5.40
N PRO A 286 4.24 -10.80 5.78
CA PRO A 286 3.21 -9.94 5.15
C PRO A 286 3.53 -8.43 5.17
N ILE A 287 4.31 -7.97 6.16
CA ILE A 287 4.79 -6.58 6.24
C ILE A 287 5.73 -6.23 5.07
N THR A 288 6.63 -7.15 4.72
CA THR A 288 7.76 -6.91 3.83
C THR A 288 7.54 -7.45 2.41
N MET A 289 6.73 -8.50 2.26
CA MET A 289 6.38 -9.10 0.97
C MET A 289 5.86 -8.12 -0.10
N PRO A 290 5.16 -7.01 0.23
CA PRO A 290 4.74 -6.00 -0.75
C PRO A 290 5.84 -4.99 -1.14
N LEU A 291 6.95 -4.94 -0.41
CA LEU A 291 8.03 -3.96 -0.64
C LEU A 291 8.80 -4.32 -1.91
N ARG A 292 9.08 -3.31 -2.74
CA ARG A 292 9.80 -3.46 -4.03
C ARG A 292 11.00 -2.53 -4.15
N SER A 293 11.18 -1.64 -3.19
CA SER A 293 12.29 -0.69 -3.11
C SER A 293 13.01 -0.91 -1.78
N PRO A 294 14.30 -0.53 -1.68
CA PRO A 294 15.03 -0.58 -0.41
C PRO A 294 14.40 0.34 0.63
N THR A 295 14.56 0.02 1.91
CA THR A 295 14.31 0.96 3.03
C THR A 295 15.65 1.47 3.54
N LEU A 296 15.72 2.73 3.91
CA LEU A 296 16.95 3.31 4.45
C LEU A 296 16.77 3.52 5.94
N LEU A 297 17.62 2.89 6.75
CA LEU A 297 17.64 3.02 8.20
C LEU A 297 18.92 3.77 8.63
N PRO A 298 18.81 5.04 9.02
CA PRO A 298 19.93 5.80 9.58
C PRO A 298 20.29 5.29 10.97
N GLN A 299 21.59 5.08 11.23
CA GLN A 299 22.13 4.81 12.57
C GLN A 299 21.40 3.70 13.35
N ALA A 300 21.06 2.62 12.65
CA ALA A 300 20.31 1.51 13.24
C ALA A 300 21.11 0.77 14.33
N VAL A 301 20.41 0.15 15.27
CA VAL A 301 20.92 -0.90 16.16
C VAL A 301 20.61 -2.28 15.64
N ALA A 302 21.51 -3.21 15.93
CA ALA A 302 21.23 -4.62 15.74
C ALA A 302 20.47 -5.21 16.94
N LEU A 303 19.61 -6.17 16.65
CA LEU A 303 18.77 -6.89 17.60
C LEU A 303 19.21 -8.35 17.63
N ASP A 304 19.36 -8.90 18.83
CA ASP A 304 19.51 -10.33 19.07
C ASP A 304 18.20 -10.90 19.60
N LEU A 305 17.78 -12.05 19.05
CA LEU A 305 16.49 -12.67 19.34
C LEU A 305 16.68 -13.92 20.19
N GLN A 306 16.10 -13.89 21.38
CA GLN A 306 15.93 -15.05 22.25
C GLN A 306 14.47 -15.09 22.71
N PRO A 307 13.52 -15.44 21.81
CA PRO A 307 12.10 -15.32 22.08
C PRO A 307 11.71 -16.09 23.34
N THR A 308 10.99 -15.44 24.25
CA THR A 308 10.45 -16.10 25.44
C THR A 308 9.31 -17.06 25.06
N ALA A 309 8.99 -17.98 25.97
CA ALA A 309 7.97 -18.99 25.72
C ALA A 309 6.64 -18.38 25.27
N GLY A 310 6.14 -18.81 24.11
CA GLY A 310 4.86 -18.39 23.54
C GLY A 310 4.98 -17.39 22.37
N TRP A 311 6.09 -16.67 22.23
CA TRP A 311 6.31 -15.80 21.08
C TRP A 311 6.87 -16.57 19.88
N LYS A 312 6.26 -16.36 18.71
CA LYS A 312 6.83 -16.71 17.41
C LYS A 312 7.51 -15.48 16.83
N ALA A 313 8.81 -15.56 16.59
CA ALA A 313 9.59 -14.49 15.99
C ALA A 313 9.78 -14.71 14.49
N ALA A 314 9.74 -13.62 13.72
CA ALA A 314 10.11 -13.56 12.32
C ALA A 314 11.01 -12.34 12.09
N THR A 315 12.16 -12.56 11.47
CA THR A 315 13.03 -11.47 11.03
C THR A 315 12.35 -10.72 9.88
N LEU A 316 12.32 -9.38 9.96
CA LEU A 316 11.77 -8.51 8.93
C LEU A 316 12.87 -7.87 8.10
N LEU A 317 13.87 -7.30 8.77
CA LEU A 317 14.91 -6.47 8.18
C LEU A 317 16.28 -7.00 8.60
N GLU A 318 17.14 -7.26 7.62
CA GLU A 318 18.54 -7.65 7.83
C GLU A 318 19.48 -6.68 7.13
N SER A 319 20.59 -6.36 7.77
CA SER A 319 21.69 -5.64 7.13
C SER A 319 22.47 -6.51 6.16
N GLN A 320 23.37 -5.87 5.40
CA GLN A 320 24.31 -6.53 4.51
C GLN A 320 25.22 -7.50 5.26
N SER A 321 25.67 -8.56 4.57
CA SER A 321 26.59 -9.55 5.16
C SER A 321 27.94 -8.96 5.60
N ARG A 322 28.35 -7.81 5.05
CA ARG A 322 29.60 -7.11 5.40
C ARG A 322 29.43 -6.02 6.45
N ALA A 323 28.20 -5.81 6.92
CA ALA A 323 27.95 -4.86 7.99
C ALA A 323 28.49 -5.39 9.33
N TRP A 324 28.76 -4.50 10.27
CA TRP A 324 29.04 -4.84 11.66
C TRP A 324 28.41 -3.83 12.62
N THR A 325 28.34 -4.16 13.91
CA THR A 325 28.03 -3.18 14.95
C THR A 325 29.32 -2.43 15.31
N GLU A 326 29.36 -1.11 15.19
CA GLU A 326 30.49 -0.25 15.58
C GLU A 326 30.24 0.34 16.97
N THR A 327 31.18 0.11 17.87
CA THR A 327 31.09 0.58 19.28
C THR A 327 31.99 1.77 19.59
N GLY A 328 32.93 2.08 18.69
CA GLY A 328 33.86 3.21 18.78
C GLY A 328 33.30 4.51 18.20
N ALA A 329 34.21 5.44 17.88
CA ALA A 329 33.86 6.70 17.26
C ALA A 329 33.45 6.49 15.79
N LEU A 330 32.32 7.08 15.40
CA LEU A 330 31.78 6.99 14.04
C LEU A 330 32.44 7.98 13.06
N ASP A 331 33.41 8.77 13.53
CA ASP A 331 34.15 9.74 12.72
C ASP A 331 35.50 9.18 12.27
N GLY A 332 35.82 9.35 10.99
CA GLY A 332 37.12 8.94 10.42
C GLY A 332 37.12 7.52 9.85
N ALA A 333 38.26 6.83 9.98
CA ALA A 333 38.44 5.48 9.42
C ALA A 333 37.86 4.42 10.37
N ILE A 334 36.62 4.01 10.11
CA ILE A 334 35.92 2.98 10.89
C ILE A 334 36.37 1.59 10.41
N GLN A 335 36.71 0.70 11.34
CA GLN A 335 37.12 -0.68 11.06
C GLN A 335 36.61 -1.61 12.16
N PHE A 336 36.04 -2.75 11.75
CA PHE A 336 35.62 -3.81 12.66
C PHE A 336 36.77 -4.28 13.55
N ASP A 337 36.56 -4.29 14.87
CA ASP A 337 37.51 -4.84 15.85
C ASP A 337 36.99 -6.16 16.44
N PRO A 338 37.61 -7.32 16.10
CA PRO A 338 37.19 -8.62 16.64
C PRO A 338 37.47 -8.80 18.14
N ASN A 339 38.22 -7.90 18.78
CA ASN A 339 38.57 -8.00 20.21
C ASN A 339 37.57 -7.27 21.12
N THR A 340 36.53 -6.67 20.55
CA THR A 340 35.50 -5.93 21.30
C THR A 340 34.18 -6.72 21.31
N THR A 341 33.08 -6.08 21.73
CA THR A 341 31.74 -6.67 21.70
C THR A 341 31.07 -6.60 20.33
N GLU A 342 31.80 -6.15 19.30
CA GLU A 342 31.27 -5.98 17.96
C GLU A 342 30.89 -7.31 17.30
N ARG A 343 29.82 -7.28 16.50
CA ARG A 343 29.32 -8.44 15.76
C ARG A 343 29.27 -8.13 14.28
N THR A 344 29.66 -9.12 13.48
CA THR A 344 29.58 -9.08 12.02
C THR A 344 28.22 -9.58 11.52
N GLY A 345 27.85 -9.12 10.33
CA GLY A 345 26.55 -9.37 9.74
C GLY A 345 26.41 -10.70 8.98
N PRO A 346 25.21 -10.95 8.41
CA PRO A 346 24.05 -10.05 8.42
C PRO A 346 23.48 -9.85 9.83
N LEU A 347 23.12 -8.61 10.16
CA LEU A 347 22.58 -8.24 11.46
C LEU A 347 21.08 -8.02 11.35
N THR A 348 20.31 -8.61 12.26
CA THR A 348 18.88 -8.35 12.35
C THR A 348 18.66 -6.95 12.89
N VAL A 349 17.92 -6.10 12.16
CA VAL A 349 17.59 -4.72 12.57
C VAL A 349 16.08 -4.48 12.64
N GLY A 350 15.27 -5.50 12.38
CA GLY A 350 13.82 -5.42 12.51
C GLY A 350 13.18 -6.79 12.63
N VAL A 351 12.25 -6.92 13.58
CA VAL A 351 11.64 -8.21 13.95
C VAL A 351 10.15 -8.06 14.20
N ALA A 352 9.39 -9.08 13.83
CA ALA A 352 7.98 -9.24 14.18
C ALA A 352 7.85 -10.40 15.17
N LEU A 353 7.07 -10.19 16.23
CA LEU A 353 6.70 -11.19 17.21
C LEU A 353 5.18 -11.37 17.18
N SER A 354 4.72 -12.61 17.25
CA SER A 354 3.30 -12.92 17.34
C SER A 354 3.02 -14.05 18.32
N ARG A 355 1.88 -13.99 19.02
CA ARG A 355 1.39 -15.07 19.87
C ARG A 355 -0.15 -15.04 19.94
N PRO A 356 -0.82 -16.15 20.28
CA PRO A 356 -2.26 -16.12 20.57
C PRO A 356 -2.57 -15.12 21.68
N ARG A 357 -3.61 -14.30 21.51
CA ARG A 357 -4.02 -13.36 22.56
C ARG A 357 -4.57 -14.14 23.76
N PRO A 358 -4.23 -13.78 25.01
CA PRO A 358 -4.64 -14.56 26.19
C PRO A 358 -6.15 -14.78 26.37
N ALA A 359 -6.99 -13.87 25.87
CA ALA A 359 -8.44 -13.89 26.06
C ALA A 359 -9.24 -13.76 24.76
N ALA A 360 -8.62 -13.93 23.59
CA ALA A 360 -9.29 -13.79 22.29
C ALA A 360 -8.68 -14.73 21.23
N PRO A 361 -9.44 -15.13 20.21
CA PRO A 361 -8.93 -15.98 19.12
C PRO A 361 -7.90 -15.26 18.21
N GLU A 362 -7.84 -13.93 18.28
CA GLU A 362 -6.91 -13.10 17.50
C GLU A 362 -5.46 -13.26 17.95
N GLN A 363 -4.52 -12.96 17.05
CA GLN A 363 -3.11 -12.83 17.42
C GLN A 363 -2.82 -11.50 18.12
N GLN A 364 -1.98 -11.56 19.16
CA GLN A 364 -1.22 -10.42 19.64
C GLN A 364 0.05 -10.27 18.79
N ARG A 365 0.41 -9.02 18.49
CA ARG A 365 1.52 -8.69 17.59
C ARG A 365 2.41 -7.59 18.15
N VAL A 366 3.72 -7.76 17.99
CA VAL A 366 4.73 -6.75 18.32
C VAL A 366 5.70 -6.63 17.15
N VAL A 367 6.12 -5.41 16.83
CA VAL A 367 7.22 -5.15 15.92
C VAL A 367 8.26 -4.31 16.64
N VAL A 368 9.52 -4.74 16.56
CA VAL A 368 10.66 -3.97 17.05
C VAL A 368 11.55 -3.64 15.88
N ILE A 369 11.80 -2.35 15.65
CA ILE A 369 12.73 -1.86 14.62
C ILE A 369 13.89 -1.18 15.33
N GLY A 370 15.10 -1.54 14.95
CA GLY A 370 16.35 -0.98 15.46
C GLY A 370 16.63 0.44 14.98
N ASP A 371 15.63 1.19 14.55
CA ASP A 371 15.78 2.57 14.09
C ASP A 371 14.44 3.30 14.26
N GLY A 372 14.47 4.46 14.91
CA GLY A 372 13.32 5.37 15.00
C GLY A 372 13.34 6.49 13.95
N ASP A 373 14.48 6.74 13.31
CA ASP A 373 14.66 7.82 12.35
C ASP A 373 14.03 7.53 10.99
N PHE A 374 13.95 6.26 10.54
CA PHE A 374 13.43 5.95 9.20
C PHE A 374 12.02 6.49 8.91
N LEU A 375 11.19 6.71 9.95
CA LEU A 375 9.83 7.26 9.82
C LEU A 375 9.74 8.78 10.01
N THR A 376 10.84 9.43 10.35
CA THR A 376 10.86 10.88 10.59
C THR A 376 10.57 11.66 9.33
N ASN A 377 10.14 12.91 9.51
CA ASN A 377 9.87 13.82 8.41
C ASN A 377 11.06 13.95 7.42
N THR A 378 12.29 13.83 7.92
CA THR A 378 13.52 13.81 7.10
C THR A 378 13.65 12.54 6.27
N TYR A 379 13.41 11.35 6.85
CA TYR A 379 13.74 10.09 6.19
C TYR A 379 12.56 9.34 5.56
N LEU A 380 11.31 9.73 5.86
CA LEU A 380 10.10 9.04 5.43
C LEU A 380 9.98 8.86 3.91
N GLY A 381 10.51 9.82 3.14
CA GLY A 381 10.50 9.79 1.68
C GLY A 381 11.56 8.88 1.03
N ASN A 382 12.44 8.26 1.81
CA ASN A 382 13.48 7.38 1.28
C ASN A 382 12.88 6.01 0.93
N GLY A 383 13.06 5.60 -0.33
CA GLY A 383 12.74 4.26 -0.79
C GLY A 383 11.34 3.81 -0.36
N ALA A 384 11.25 2.72 0.39
CA ALA A 384 9.99 2.18 0.89
C ALA A 384 9.67 2.51 2.36
N ASN A 385 10.32 3.51 2.98
CA ASN A 385 10.17 3.80 4.42
C ASN A 385 8.71 4.06 4.83
N LEU A 386 8.01 4.96 4.13
CA LEU A 386 6.57 5.20 4.36
C LEU A 386 5.74 3.91 4.23
N GLN A 387 6.00 3.14 3.19
CA GLN A 387 5.25 1.91 2.92
C GLN A 387 5.50 0.85 4.00
N LEU A 388 6.74 0.70 4.46
CA LEU A 388 7.10 -0.20 5.56
C LEU A 388 6.36 0.22 6.84
N GLY A 389 6.40 1.50 7.22
CA GLY A 389 5.67 2.01 8.38
C GLY A 389 4.17 1.74 8.29
N ILE A 390 3.55 2.02 7.15
CA ILE A 390 2.13 1.73 6.89
C ILE A 390 1.85 0.23 7.01
N ASN A 391 2.69 -0.63 6.44
CA ASN A 391 2.52 -2.08 6.49
C ASN A 391 2.63 -2.61 7.92
N ILE A 392 3.57 -2.09 8.72
CA ILE A 392 3.73 -2.43 10.14
C ILE A 392 2.45 -2.10 10.90
N LEU A 393 1.96 -0.85 10.82
CA LEU A 393 0.78 -0.44 11.59
C LEU A 393 -0.48 -1.13 11.09
N ASN A 394 -0.60 -1.40 9.80
CA ASN A 394 -1.67 -2.24 9.28
C ASN A 394 -1.59 -3.65 9.87
N TRP A 395 -0.43 -4.30 9.84
CA TRP A 395 -0.28 -5.64 10.41
C TRP A 395 -0.57 -5.66 11.92
N LEU A 396 -0.18 -4.62 12.67
CA LEU A 396 -0.48 -4.51 14.10
C LEU A 396 -1.97 -4.26 14.40
N THR A 397 -2.69 -3.56 13.52
CA THR A 397 -4.06 -3.07 13.82
C THR A 397 -5.17 -3.79 13.05
N LEU A 398 -4.84 -4.54 12.00
CA LEU A 398 -5.80 -5.29 11.18
C LEU A 398 -6.15 -6.62 11.83
N ASP A 399 -7.44 -6.93 11.77
CA ASP A 399 -7.95 -8.26 12.07
C ASP A 399 -7.36 -9.26 11.07
N ASP A 400 -7.15 -10.50 11.52
CA ASP A 400 -6.44 -11.54 10.76
C ASP A 400 -7.03 -11.81 9.36
N ALA A 401 -8.31 -11.48 9.15
CA ALA A 401 -9.03 -11.63 7.89
C ALA A 401 -8.70 -10.55 6.83
N LEU A 402 -8.12 -9.41 7.20
CA LEU A 402 -7.97 -8.23 6.33
C LEU A 402 -6.53 -7.92 5.90
N ILE A 403 -5.55 -8.78 6.21
CA ILE A 403 -4.09 -8.57 6.01
C ILE A 403 -3.66 -8.74 4.54
N THR A 404 -4.53 -8.40 3.59
CA THR A 404 -4.26 -8.60 2.16
C THR A 404 -4.07 -7.28 1.42
N VAL A 405 -2.79 -6.91 1.32
CA VAL A 405 -2.11 -6.07 0.31
C VAL A 405 -2.62 -4.61 0.14
N PRO A 406 -1.75 -3.59 0.35
CA PRO A 406 -2.11 -2.20 0.09
C PRO A 406 -2.34 -1.92 -1.41
N PRO A 407 -3.25 -0.97 -1.76
CA PRO A 407 -3.49 -0.58 -3.14
C PRO A 407 -2.25 0.03 -3.80
N ARG A 408 -1.99 -0.37 -5.05
CA ARG A 408 -0.87 0.14 -5.86
C ARG A 408 -1.20 1.53 -6.38
N THR A 409 -0.26 2.46 -6.29
CA THR A 409 -0.27 3.66 -7.13
C THR A 409 0.12 3.29 -8.56
N ALA A 410 -0.54 3.89 -9.55
CA ALA A 410 -0.11 3.75 -10.93
C ALA A 410 1.24 4.47 -11.10
N PRO A 411 2.32 3.80 -11.53
CA PRO A 411 3.64 4.42 -11.66
C PRO A 411 3.70 5.50 -12.75
N ASP A 412 2.77 5.46 -13.71
CA ASP A 412 2.79 6.30 -14.91
C ASP A 412 1.63 7.31 -14.94
N SER A 413 1.54 8.18 -13.93
CA SER A 413 0.70 9.38 -14.02
C SER A 413 1.38 10.51 -14.78
N GLN A 414 2.68 10.38 -15.05
CA GLN A 414 3.51 11.36 -15.75
C GLN A 414 4.32 10.68 -16.85
N LEU A 415 4.21 11.18 -18.07
CA LEU A 415 4.99 10.73 -19.21
C LEU A 415 6.30 11.54 -19.25
N ASN A 416 7.37 11.02 -18.65
CA ASN A 416 8.67 11.69 -18.65
C ASN A 416 9.55 11.15 -19.79
N LEU A 417 9.36 11.70 -21.00
CA LEU A 417 10.18 11.36 -22.16
C LEU A 417 11.45 12.21 -22.18
N SER A 418 12.61 11.58 -22.43
CA SER A 418 13.83 12.34 -22.73
C SER A 418 13.66 13.17 -24.01
N ASP A 419 14.35 14.32 -24.09
CA ASP A 419 14.32 15.19 -25.27
C ASP A 419 14.66 14.44 -26.57
N ARG A 420 15.55 13.45 -26.47
CA ARG A 420 15.93 12.57 -27.60
C ARG A 420 14.76 11.69 -28.05
N ALA A 421 14.04 11.07 -27.11
CA ALA A 421 12.89 10.23 -27.43
C ALA A 421 11.77 11.07 -28.08
N LEU A 422 11.55 12.29 -27.59
CA LEU A 422 10.55 13.21 -28.12
C LEU A 422 10.92 13.70 -29.53
N ALA A 423 12.21 14.03 -29.76
CA ALA A 423 12.71 14.41 -31.08
C ALA A 423 12.61 13.27 -32.11
N VAL A 424 12.90 12.02 -31.71
CA VAL A 424 12.73 10.85 -32.58
C VAL A 424 11.26 10.64 -32.93
N LEU A 425 10.35 10.71 -31.94
CA LEU A 425 8.92 10.57 -32.19
C LEU A 425 8.41 11.64 -33.16
N ALA A 426 8.80 12.90 -32.93
CA ALA A 426 8.47 14.03 -33.79
C ALA A 426 8.97 13.81 -35.22
N GLY A 427 10.24 13.41 -35.40
CA GLY A 427 10.82 13.13 -36.71
C GLY A 427 10.08 12.01 -37.46
N VAL A 428 9.73 10.91 -36.77
CA VAL A 428 9.00 9.79 -37.37
C VAL A 428 7.59 10.20 -37.81
N PHE A 429 6.82 10.87 -36.95
CA PHE A 429 5.41 11.17 -37.24
C PHE A 429 5.20 12.41 -38.10
N LEU A 430 6.04 13.45 -38.00
CA LEU A 430 5.90 14.69 -38.78
C LEU A 430 6.60 14.61 -40.14
N ILE A 431 7.67 13.83 -40.27
CA ILE A 431 8.48 13.79 -41.49
C ILE A 431 8.49 12.40 -42.11
N GLY A 432 8.81 11.37 -41.32
CA GLY A 432 8.91 9.99 -41.80
C GLY A 432 7.61 9.47 -42.41
N LEU A 433 6.52 9.50 -41.65
CA LEU A 433 5.22 8.97 -42.07
C LEU A 433 4.63 9.74 -43.27
N PRO A 434 4.59 11.10 -43.28
CA PRO A 434 4.11 11.83 -44.45
C PRO A 434 5.02 11.64 -45.67
N GLY A 435 6.35 11.56 -45.46
CA GLY A 435 7.31 11.26 -46.53
C GLY A 435 7.06 9.91 -47.19
N ILE A 436 6.83 8.85 -46.40
CA ILE A 436 6.49 7.52 -46.91
C ILE A 436 5.17 7.54 -47.69
N LEU A 437 4.16 8.25 -47.20
CA LEU A 437 2.86 8.40 -47.89
C LEU A 437 3.00 9.16 -49.22
N LEU A 438 3.81 10.22 -49.26
CA LEU A 438 4.08 10.98 -50.48
C LEU A 438 4.87 10.17 -51.50
N ILE A 439 5.92 9.46 -51.06
CA ILE A 439 6.74 8.62 -51.93
C ILE A 439 5.93 7.46 -52.49
N SER A 440 5.13 6.80 -51.66
CA SER A 440 4.24 5.71 -52.11
C SER A 440 3.19 6.23 -53.10
N GLY A 441 2.56 7.38 -52.83
CA GLY A 441 1.65 8.03 -53.77
C GLY A 441 2.31 8.40 -55.10
N TRP A 442 3.54 8.94 -55.05
CA TRP A 442 4.32 9.26 -56.25
C TRP A 442 4.71 8.02 -57.05
N LEU A 443 5.20 6.96 -56.39
CA LEU A 443 5.55 5.69 -57.04
C LEU A 443 4.33 5.04 -57.72
N ILE A 444 3.17 5.03 -57.05
CA ILE A 444 1.93 4.52 -57.61
C ILE A 444 1.50 5.33 -58.83
N SER A 445 1.57 6.67 -58.76
CA SER A 445 1.27 7.57 -59.88
C SER A 445 2.22 7.36 -61.07
N PHE A 446 3.51 7.19 -60.80
CA PHE A 446 4.54 6.98 -61.81
C PHE A 446 4.40 5.62 -62.51
N GLN A 447 4.08 4.55 -61.76
CA GLN A 447 3.77 3.24 -62.35
C GLN A 447 2.49 3.26 -63.18
N ARG A 448 1.48 4.04 -62.78
CA ARG A 448 0.24 4.24 -63.55
C ARG A 448 0.44 4.96 -64.88
N ARG A 449 1.44 5.83 -65.00
CA ARG A 449 1.76 6.55 -66.25
C ARG A 449 2.62 5.73 -67.24
N ARG A 450 3.19 4.61 -66.79
CA ARG A 450 3.99 3.69 -67.61
C ARG A 450 3.18 2.49 -68.14
N ARG A 451 1.94 2.31 -67.66
CA ARG A 451 0.92 1.48 -68.31
C ARG A 451 0.06 2.39 -69.18
#